data_AF-A0A9E8ZBK8-F1
#
_entry.id   AF-A0A9E8ZBK8-F1
#
_cell.length_a   1.000
_cell.length_b   1.000
_cell.length_c   1.000
_cell.angle_alpha   90.00
_cell.angle_beta   90.00
_cell.angle_gamma   90.00
#
_symmetry.space_group_name_H-M   'P 1'
#
loop_
_entity.id
_entity.type
_entity.pdbx_description
1 polymer ?
#
loop_
_entity_poly.entity_id
_entity_poly.type
_entity_poly.pdbx_seq_one_letter_code
_entity_poly.pdbx_strand_id
1 'polypeptide(L)'
;MTPLMIEPQAIVACPREFQGWSLVRSFETAHYLLALCQRGEAIYLVGQEKKKVEAFITAMAKVDGEKIVAEDAKRFSYEIRQGTLTVKKAGNIIVQEGIQ
;
A
#
# COMPACT_ATOMS: atom_id res chain seq x y z
N MET A 1 -13.88 20.06 -24.65
CA MET A 1 -12.66 19.83 -23.83
C MET A 1 -12.98 18.66 -22.91
N THR A 2 -12.55 17.46 -23.26
CA THR A 2 -12.78 16.27 -22.44
C THR A 2 -11.83 16.32 -21.25
N PRO A 3 -12.29 16.19 -19.99
CA PRO A 3 -11.38 16.14 -18.87
C PRO A 3 -10.51 14.88 -19.00
N LEU A 4 -9.20 15.07 -18.92
CA LEU A 4 -8.23 13.98 -18.75
C LEU A 4 -8.60 13.28 -17.44
N MET A 5 -9.29 12.14 -17.55
CA MET A 5 -9.37 11.19 -16.45
C MET A 5 -7.95 10.67 -16.23
N ILE A 6 -7.29 11.21 -15.21
CA ILE A 6 -6.03 10.64 -14.73
C ILE A 6 -6.43 9.32 -14.08
N GLU A 7 -6.39 8.25 -14.87
CA GLU A 7 -6.46 6.90 -14.32
C GLU A 7 -5.36 6.79 -13.25
N PRO A 8 -5.67 6.25 -12.05
CA PRO A 8 -4.66 6.09 -11.02
C PRO A 8 -3.55 5.20 -11.57
N GLN A 9 -2.42 5.80 -11.91
CA GLN A 9 -1.25 5.05 -12.34
C GLN A 9 -0.63 4.40 -11.10
N ALA A 10 -0.25 3.13 -11.23
CA ALA A 10 0.47 2.40 -10.21
C ALA A 10 1.61 3.23 -9.59
N ILE A 11 1.93 3.01 -8.31
CA ILE A 11 3.04 3.71 -7.66
C ILE A 11 4.35 3.34 -8.37
N VAL A 12 4.89 4.25 -9.18
CA VAL A 12 6.13 4.08 -9.97
C VAL A 12 7.40 4.44 -9.21
N ALA A 13 7.27 5.08 -8.04
CA ALA A 13 8.38 5.42 -7.16
C ALA A 13 7.89 5.50 -5.71
N CYS A 14 8.77 5.18 -4.76
CA CYS A 14 8.49 5.44 -3.35
C CYS A 14 8.16 6.94 -3.17
N PRO A 15 7.18 7.29 -2.33
CA PRO A 15 6.70 8.68 -2.26
C PRO A 15 7.83 9.65 -1.93
N ARG A 16 7.78 10.87 -2.50
CA ARG A 16 8.92 11.80 -2.58
C ARG A 16 9.55 12.16 -1.22
N GLU A 17 8.78 12.03 -0.15
CA GLU A 17 9.21 12.25 1.24
C GLU A 17 10.24 11.21 1.70
N PHE A 18 10.34 10.06 1.01
CA PHE A 18 11.22 8.94 1.33
C PHE A 18 12.41 8.85 0.38
N GLN A 19 13.25 9.89 0.37
CA GLN A 19 14.48 9.90 -0.42
C GLN A 19 15.40 8.72 -0.05
N GLY A 20 15.99 8.09 -1.06
CA GLY A 20 16.88 6.94 -0.89
C GLY A 20 16.18 5.59 -0.67
N TRP A 21 14.85 5.52 -0.84
CA TRP A 21 14.10 4.27 -0.77
C TRP A 21 13.95 3.67 -2.17
N SER A 22 14.09 2.35 -2.27
CA SER A 22 13.95 1.62 -3.53
C SER A 22 12.58 0.96 -3.61
N LEU A 23 11.88 1.15 -4.73
CA LEU A 23 10.63 0.44 -4.98
C LEU A 23 10.93 -1.05 -5.19
N VAL A 24 10.26 -1.90 -4.43
CA VAL A 24 10.36 -3.36 -4.55
C VAL A 24 9.20 -3.90 -5.38
N ARG A 25 7.97 -3.46 -5.06
CA ARG A 25 6.74 -3.93 -5.70
C ARG A 25 5.61 -2.94 -5.49
N SER A 26 4.72 -2.79 -6.46
CA SER A 26 3.48 -2.02 -6.33
C SER A 26 2.27 -2.95 -6.28
N PHE A 27 1.18 -2.47 -5.67
CA PHE A 27 -0.11 -3.14 -5.62
C PHE A 27 -1.20 -2.11 -5.82
N GLU A 28 -2.17 -2.45 -6.65
CA GLU A 28 -3.32 -1.62 -6.90
C GLU A 28 -4.59 -2.42 -6.67
N THR A 29 -5.54 -1.81 -5.96
CA THR A 29 -6.89 -2.36 -5.79
C THR A 29 -7.92 -1.32 -6.21
N ALA A 30 -9.21 -1.66 -6.12
CA ALA A 30 -10.29 -0.71 -6.39
C ALA A 30 -10.15 0.56 -5.51
N HIS A 31 -9.71 0.42 -4.27
CA HIS A 31 -9.63 1.54 -3.31
C HIS A 31 -8.23 1.93 -2.86
N TYR A 32 -7.19 1.17 -3.16
CA TYR A 32 -5.83 1.45 -2.66
C TYR A 32 -4.80 1.50 -3.77
N LEU A 33 -3.81 2.37 -3.57
CA LEU A 33 -2.52 2.35 -4.27
C LEU A 33 -1.45 2.12 -3.21
N LEU A 34 -0.76 0.99 -3.28
CA LEU A 34 0.25 0.58 -2.30
C LEU A 34 1.56 0.21 -2.98
N ALA A 35 2.65 0.29 -2.23
CA ALA A 35 3.96 -0.15 -2.65
C ALA A 35 4.75 -0.70 -1.47
N LEU A 36 5.55 -1.73 -1.74
CA LEU A 36 6.68 -2.10 -0.90
C LEU A 36 7.89 -1.26 -1.30
N CYS A 37 8.46 -0.58 -0.32
CA CYS A 37 9.67 0.21 -0.46
C CYS A 37 10.73 -0.27 0.53
N GLN A 38 11.97 -0.35 0.07
CA GLN A 38 13.11 -0.80 0.86
C GLN A 38 13.96 0.40 1.27
N ARG A 39 14.40 0.41 2.54
CA ARG A 39 15.39 1.34 3.08
C ARG A 39 16.42 0.55 3.91
N GLY A 40 17.60 0.35 3.34
CA GLY A 40 18.58 -0.56 3.92
C GLY A 40 18.02 -1.99 3.97
N GLU A 41 18.04 -2.61 5.15
CA GLU A 41 17.50 -3.96 5.39
C GLU A 41 15.98 -3.98 5.67
N ALA A 42 15.35 -2.80 5.85
CA ALA A 42 13.95 -2.71 6.24
C ALA A 42 13.03 -2.54 5.03
N ILE A 43 11.89 -3.25 5.05
CA ILE A 43 10.81 -3.13 4.07
C ILE A 43 9.63 -2.39 4.70
N TYR A 44 9.02 -1.50 3.93
CA TYR A 44 7.88 -0.69 4.33
C TYR A 44 6.76 -0.82 3.32
N LEU A 45 5.53 -0.95 3.80
CA LEU A 45 4.33 -0.72 3.01
C LEU A 45 4.01 0.78 3.06
N VAL A 46 4.01 1.40 1.88
CA VAL A 46 3.65 2.81 1.69
C VAL A 46 2.50 2.92 0.70
N GLY A 47 1.72 4.00 0.78
CA GLY A 47 0.65 4.22 -0.20
C GLY A 47 -0.49 5.05 0.32
N GLN A 48 -1.64 4.96 -0.33
CA GLN A 48 -2.82 5.75 0.03
C GLN A 48 -4.13 5.08 -0.40
N GLU A 49 -5.21 5.45 0.26
CA GLU A 49 -6.57 5.15 -0.18
C GLU A 49 -6.97 6.13 -1.30
N LYS A 50 -7.35 5.63 -2.49
CA LYS A 50 -7.66 6.44 -3.68
C LYS A 50 -8.72 7.53 -3.43
N LYS A 51 -9.67 7.27 -2.53
CA LYS A 51 -10.74 8.22 -2.17
C LYS A 51 -10.34 9.25 -1.11
N LYS A 52 -9.25 9.03 -0.37
CA LYS A 52 -8.80 9.91 0.71
C LYS A 52 -7.37 10.37 0.43
N VAL A 53 -7.27 11.56 -0.17
CA VAL A 53 -5.99 12.18 -0.61
C VAL A 53 -5.01 12.38 0.56
N GLU A 54 -5.49 12.53 1.79
CA GLU A 54 -4.65 12.82 2.97
C GLU A 54 -4.29 11.57 3.81
N ALA A 55 -4.80 10.39 3.46
CA ALA A 55 -4.54 9.17 4.21
C ALA A 55 -3.31 8.43 3.66
N PHE A 56 -2.13 8.93 4.03
CA PHE A 56 -0.88 8.29 3.67
C PHE A 56 -0.53 7.14 4.63
N ILE A 57 -0.31 5.96 4.07
CA ILE A 57 0.07 4.74 4.77
C ILE A 57 1.59 4.69 4.79
N THR A 58 2.16 4.47 5.98
CA THR A 58 3.58 4.13 6.14
C THR A 58 3.69 3.17 7.31
N ALA A 59 3.99 1.92 6.98
CA ALA A 59 4.07 0.86 7.97
C ALA A 59 5.25 -0.04 7.64
N MET A 60 6.02 -0.44 8.65
CA MET A 60 7.05 -1.46 8.46
C MET A 60 6.35 -2.77 8.09
N ALA A 61 6.81 -3.39 7.01
CA ALA A 61 6.23 -4.60 6.47
C ALA A 61 7.13 -5.79 6.78
N LYS A 62 6.51 -6.90 7.18
CA LYS A 62 7.15 -8.21 7.24
C LYS A 62 6.71 -8.99 6.01
N VAL A 63 7.68 -9.55 5.30
CA VAL A 63 7.47 -10.36 4.10
C VAL A 63 7.85 -11.80 4.43
N ASP A 64 6.90 -12.72 4.25
CA ASP A 64 7.07 -14.16 4.46
C ASP A 64 6.51 -14.91 3.24
N GLY A 65 7.40 -15.22 2.30
CA GLY A 65 7.03 -15.74 0.98
C GLY A 65 6.09 -14.80 0.23
N GLU A 66 4.88 -15.27 -0.05
CA GLU A 66 3.83 -14.49 -0.73
C GLU A 66 2.98 -13.62 0.21
N LYS A 67 3.20 -13.73 1.52
CA LYS A 67 2.46 -12.99 2.53
C LYS A 67 3.22 -11.74 2.93
N ILE A 68 2.55 -10.60 2.86
CA ILE A 68 3.04 -9.32 3.36
C ILE A 68 2.09 -8.87 4.47
N VAL A 69 2.65 -8.51 5.63
CA VAL A 69 1.87 -7.91 6.73
C VAL A 69 2.51 -6.61 7.17
N ALA A 70 1.68 -5.59 7.38
CA ALA A 70 2.11 -4.31 7.91
C ALA A 70 1.06 -3.77 8.89
N GLU A 71 1.50 -3.05 9.91
CA GLU A 71 0.61 -2.34 10.83
C GLU A 71 1.06 -0.88 10.94
N ASP A 72 0.12 0.04 10.76
CA ASP A 72 0.40 1.47 10.85
C ASP A 72 0.17 2.02 12.27
N ALA A 73 0.60 3.27 12.50
CA ALA A 73 0.43 3.94 13.79
C ALA A 73 -1.04 4.17 14.18
N LYS A 74 -1.98 4.06 13.23
CA LYS A 74 -3.43 4.21 13.43
C LYS A 74 -4.12 2.86 13.70
N ARG A 75 -3.35 1.79 13.93
CA ARG A 75 -3.80 0.41 14.21
C ARG A 75 -4.59 -0.21 13.05
N PHE A 76 -4.33 0.23 11.83
CA PHE A 76 -4.75 -0.51 10.64
C PHE A 76 -3.72 -1.58 10.36
N SER A 77 -4.19 -2.81 10.18
CA SER A 77 -3.39 -3.94 9.75
C SER A 77 -3.69 -4.22 8.29
N TYR A 78 -2.64 -4.34 7.50
CA TYR A 78 -2.67 -4.62 6.07
C TYR A 78 -2.06 -6.01 5.85
N GLU A 79 -2.81 -6.90 5.22
CA GLU A 79 -2.32 -8.20 4.78
C GLU A 79 -2.48 -8.29 3.26
N ILE A 80 -1.39 -8.53 2.54
CA ILE A 80 -1.43 -8.87 1.12
C ILE A 80 -1.02 -10.33 0.99
N ARG A 81 -1.89 -11.15 0.43
CA ARG A 81 -1.66 -12.59 0.22
C ARG A 81 -2.48 -13.09 -0.96
N GLN A 82 -1.90 -13.92 -1.81
CA GLN A 82 -2.59 -14.58 -2.93
C GLN A 82 -3.42 -13.60 -3.79
N GLY A 83 -2.83 -12.45 -4.13
CA GLY A 83 -3.48 -11.43 -4.96
C GLY A 83 -4.64 -10.69 -4.27
N THR A 84 -4.79 -10.81 -2.96
CA THR A 84 -5.83 -10.12 -2.19
C THR A 84 -5.20 -9.18 -1.16
N LEU A 85 -5.74 -7.96 -1.07
CA LEU A 85 -5.50 -7.03 0.04
C LEU A 85 -6.62 -7.19 1.08
N THR A 86 -6.25 -7.43 2.33
CA THR A 86 -7.15 -7.39 3.48
C THR A 86 -6.72 -6.26 4.40
N VAL A 87 -7.63 -5.34 4.73
CA VAL A 87 -7.39 -4.28 5.73
C VAL A 87 -8.27 -4.54 6.95
N LYS A 88 -7.65 -4.54 8.13
CA LYS A 88 -8.32 -4.70 9.41
C LYS A 88 -8.12 -3.48 10.29
N LYS A 89 -9.11 -3.19 11.14
CA LYS A 89 -8.99 -2.21 12.23
C LYS A 89 -9.52 -2.84 13.50
N ALA A 90 -8.71 -2.86 14.56
CA ALA A 90 -9.04 -3.51 15.82
C ALA A 90 -9.53 -4.97 15.63
N GLY A 91 -8.89 -5.72 14.73
CA GLY A 91 -9.21 -7.13 14.43
C GLY A 91 -10.34 -7.34 13.43
N ASN A 92 -11.17 -6.34 13.15
CA ASN A 92 -12.29 -6.44 12.21
C ASN A 92 -11.84 -6.16 10.79
N ILE A 93 -12.22 -7.01 9.83
CA ILE A 93 -12.00 -6.77 8.40
C ILE A 93 -12.91 -5.63 7.95
N ILE A 94 -12.32 -4.58 7.40
CA ILE A 94 -13.03 -3.41 6.87
C ILE A 94 -12.89 -3.30 5.34
N VAL A 95 -11.90 -3.96 4.76
CA VAL A 95 -11.67 -4.05 3.32
C VAL A 95 -11.13 -5.42 2.97
N GLN A 96 -11.63 -6.02 1.90
CA GLN A 96 -11.06 -7.20 1.27
C GLN A 96 -11.24 -7.08 -0.25
N GLU A 97 -10.14 -6.95 -0.98
CA GLU A 97 -10.16 -6.61 -2.42
C GLU A 97 -9.11 -7.37 -3.20
N GLY A 98 -9.42 -7.70 -4.45
CA GLY A 98 -8.44 -8.23 -5.40
C GLY A 98 -7.45 -7.16 -5.87
N ILE A 99 -6.20 -7.58 -6.05
CA ILE A 99 -5.14 -6.79 -6.67
C ILE A 99 -5.26 -6.93 -8.19
N GLN A 100 -5.13 -5.80 -8.88
CA GLN A 100 -5.24 -5.67 -10.34
C GLN A 100 -3.88 -5.70 -11.03
#